data_AF-A0A9W7G1G2-F1
#
_entry.id   AF-A0A9W7G1G2-F1
#
_cell.length_a   1.000
_cell.length_b   1.000
_cell.length_c   1.000
_cell.angle_alpha   90.00
_cell.angle_beta   90.00
_cell.angle_gamma   90.00
#
_symmetry.space_group_name_H-M   'P 1'
#
loop_
_entity.id
_entity.type
_entity.pdbx_description
1 polymer ?
#
loop_
_entity_poly.entity_id
_entity_poly.type
_entity_poly.pdbx_seq_one_letter_code
_entity_poly.pdbx_strand_id
1 'polypeptide(L)'
;MSTSVRPDAITVLNYNMLATSLTSPTIPWMLSIPKSISERYPNLRSKIEKEYALNWHKNESVGGGSGGWKRFRKVFGCKNLHSVGFDRLGLEVEIKSNTEAAVKGGACVTFRGLVQGECGGEDSEVEGWLEELEVLKRSVYSWSCGRGLKILNLVTGVDRTRWKGIDEEVKKPDVIIMTEYDVHGDEPGWEEKEERQGNNYPPPLLYDSSDEGDVNDIWSWDSLGCYKPKVSGKPYYTFSQAMCSRGYHSVLVQGPGEDGSGKGLFFNKDIFEYEGGREVEGGARWDVVGCGDRYEGGIRGVDLKEVSTGMDGKVKEWGVNDRRSVAVGRVQFKGREGSLVVLASHLQTKSKDKEGRVMYPGEVRAGELEFIKKVFEEQVEVGEDDVVVFGGDFNANIRGTTFEERDVLRGVCRVGGGGEGGEVKKFDTGYVKGENGEGSFVWKGVELKDCFEGINSMTHNERGEAIGSSVNAVRCETIDYIFANREVLARNEFVVEGVQGIPDETNPSDHLPVIATIKI
;
A
#
# COMPACT_ATOMS: atom_id res chain seq x y z
N MET A 1 19.20 -30.05 -21.85
CA MET A 1 17.79 -29.68 -21.64
C MET A 1 17.44 -30.05 -20.21
N SER A 2 17.30 -29.05 -19.34
CA SER A 2 16.94 -29.26 -17.93
C SER A 2 15.47 -29.66 -17.88
N THR A 3 15.18 -30.91 -17.54
CA THR A 3 13.84 -31.35 -17.14
C THR A 3 13.55 -30.70 -15.79
N SER A 4 13.16 -29.42 -15.80
CA SER A 4 12.73 -28.75 -14.58
C SER A 4 11.51 -29.51 -14.06
N VAL A 5 11.69 -30.17 -12.92
CA VAL A 5 10.60 -30.72 -12.13
C VAL A 5 9.54 -29.64 -12.02
N ARG A 6 8.36 -29.90 -12.58
CA ARG A 6 7.25 -28.95 -12.54
C ARG A 6 6.87 -28.83 -11.07
N PRO A 7 6.78 -27.61 -10.52
CA PRO A 7 6.32 -27.49 -9.15
C PRO A 7 4.85 -27.90 -9.12
N ASP A 8 4.50 -28.87 -8.26
CA ASP A 8 3.11 -29.26 -7.96
C ASP A 8 2.41 -28.21 -7.07
N ALA A 9 3.00 -27.02 -6.97
CA ALA A 9 2.61 -25.92 -6.13
C ALA A 9 3.04 -24.58 -6.75
N ILE A 10 2.39 -23.50 -6.33
CA ILE A 10 2.82 -22.12 -6.59
C ILE A 10 2.99 -21.37 -5.27
N THR A 11 3.96 -20.47 -5.21
CA THR A 11 4.09 -19.51 -4.12
C THR A 11 3.44 -18.18 -4.51
N VAL A 12 2.51 -17.71 -3.68
CA VAL A 12 1.83 -16.42 -3.81
C VAL A 12 2.30 -15.48 -2.71
N LEU A 13 2.67 -14.26 -3.08
CA LEU A 13 2.99 -13.15 -2.17
C LEU A 13 1.97 -12.03 -2.35
N ASN A 14 1.32 -11.61 -1.27
CA ASN A 14 0.51 -10.40 -1.19
C ASN A 14 1.23 -9.34 -0.36
N TYR A 15 1.27 -8.10 -0.86
CA TYR A 15 1.96 -7.00 -0.20
C TYR A 15 1.29 -5.67 -0.46
N ASN A 16 0.91 -4.95 0.60
CA ASN A 16 0.45 -3.58 0.49
C ASN A 16 1.64 -2.62 0.45
N MET A 17 1.74 -1.89 -0.65
CA MET A 17 2.72 -0.85 -0.83
C MET A 17 2.10 0.48 -0.46
N LEU A 18 2.59 1.09 0.63
CA LEU A 18 2.17 2.45 0.96
C LEU A 18 2.41 3.42 -0.20
N ALA A 19 1.36 4.15 -0.58
CA ALA A 19 1.47 5.24 -1.55
C ALA A 19 2.57 6.23 -1.12
N THR A 20 3.32 6.80 -2.07
CA THR A 20 4.45 7.71 -1.80
C THR A 20 4.05 8.90 -0.94
N SER A 21 2.80 9.33 -1.10
CA SER A 21 2.24 10.45 -0.37
C SER A 21 1.92 10.16 1.12
N LEU A 22 1.99 8.90 1.54
CA LEU A 22 1.87 8.44 2.92
C LEU A 22 3.24 8.08 3.53
N THR A 23 4.30 8.06 2.75
CA THR A 23 5.64 7.70 3.21
C THR A 23 6.44 8.94 3.58
N SER A 24 5.97 9.67 4.60
CA SER A 24 6.76 10.72 5.22
C SER A 24 7.03 10.33 6.67
N PRO A 25 8.28 10.40 7.15
CA PRO A 25 8.57 10.19 8.56
C PRO A 25 7.88 11.24 9.43
N THR A 26 7.39 12.34 8.86
CA THR A 26 6.65 13.37 9.62
C THR A 26 5.16 13.06 9.79
N ILE A 27 4.62 11.99 9.19
CA ILE A 27 3.22 11.60 9.41
C ILE A 27 3.13 10.85 10.75
N PRO A 28 2.26 11.24 11.70
CA PRO A 28 2.34 10.77 13.08
C PRO A 28 2.29 9.26 13.27
N TRP A 29 1.48 8.54 12.50
CA TRP A 29 1.41 7.08 12.59
C TRP A 29 2.58 6.37 11.89
N MET A 30 3.33 7.08 11.05
CA MET A 30 4.53 6.62 10.34
C MET A 30 5.83 7.09 11.02
N LEU A 31 5.71 8.01 11.98
CA LEU A 31 6.81 8.70 12.60
C LEU A 31 7.49 7.79 13.63
N SER A 32 8.67 7.32 13.27
CA SER A 32 9.62 6.76 14.22
C SER A 32 10.33 7.92 14.92
N ILE A 33 9.98 8.17 16.18
CA ILE A 33 10.69 9.14 17.02
C ILE A 33 11.90 8.42 17.64
N PRO A 34 13.14 8.87 17.40
CA PRO A 34 14.32 8.31 18.03
C PRO A 34 14.16 8.21 19.55
N LYS A 35 14.63 7.11 20.14
CA LYS A 35 14.45 6.85 21.57
C LYS A 35 14.95 8.01 22.43
N SER A 36 16.14 8.55 22.11
CA SER A 36 16.75 9.72 22.73
C SER A 36 15.80 10.92 22.84
N ILE A 37 14.96 11.11 21.82
CA ILE A 37 14.04 12.24 21.71
C ILE A 37 12.71 11.92 22.37
N SER A 38 12.20 10.70 22.20
CA SER A 38 10.98 10.26 22.87
C SER A 38 11.10 10.26 24.39
N GLU A 39 12.28 9.95 24.93
CA GLU A 39 12.56 10.00 26.37
C GLU A 39 12.71 11.43 26.88
N ARG A 40 13.32 12.32 26.08
CA ARG A 40 13.48 13.74 26.42
C ARG A 40 12.18 14.53 26.32
N TYR A 41 11.33 14.19 25.35
CA TYR A 41 10.08 14.89 25.03
C TYR A 41 8.88 13.93 24.94
N PRO A 42 8.42 13.37 26.08
CA PRO A 42 7.40 12.31 26.09
C PRO A 42 6.05 12.73 25.52
N ASN A 43 5.74 14.04 25.49
CA ASN A 43 4.47 14.57 24.98
C ASN A 43 4.51 14.95 23.49
N LEU A 44 5.70 15.02 22.88
CA LEU A 44 5.88 15.51 21.52
C LEU A 44 5.05 14.72 20.52
N ARG A 45 5.04 13.39 20.66
CA ARG A 45 4.26 12.52 19.80
C ARG A 45 2.77 12.83 19.83
N SER A 46 2.18 12.94 21.02
CA SER A 46 0.76 13.25 21.18
C SER A 46 0.39 14.62 20.58
N LYS A 47 1.29 15.60 20.70
CA LYS A 47 1.12 16.92 20.10
C LYS A 47 1.17 16.87 18.57
N ILE A 48 2.13 16.14 18.01
CA ILE A 48 2.23 15.89 16.56
C ILE A 48 0.98 15.18 16.03
N GLU A 49 0.53 14.11 16.70
CA GLU A 49 -0.68 13.37 16.33
C GLU A 49 -1.91 14.29 16.34
N LYS A 50 -2.09 15.07 17.40
CA LYS A 50 -3.22 15.99 17.54
C LYS A 50 -3.20 17.10 16.49
N GLU A 51 -2.06 17.77 16.32
CA GLU A 51 -1.90 18.86 15.36
C GLU A 51 -2.11 18.37 13.92
N TYR A 52 -1.46 17.27 13.55
CA TYR A 52 -1.60 16.72 12.21
C TYR A 52 -3.04 16.28 11.92
N ALA A 53 -3.70 15.59 12.86
CA ALA A 53 -5.07 15.13 12.67
C ALA A 53 -6.08 16.28 12.53
N LEU A 54 -5.89 17.37 13.27
CA LEU A 54 -6.80 18.53 13.24
C LEU A 54 -6.56 19.43 12.03
N ASN A 55 -5.29 19.70 11.71
CA ASN A 55 -4.94 20.82 10.84
C ASN A 55 -4.35 20.40 9.50
N TRP A 56 -3.71 19.24 9.40
CA TRP A 56 -2.97 18.84 8.20
C TRP A 56 -3.61 17.66 7.45
N HIS A 57 -4.28 16.76 8.16
CA HIS A 57 -4.86 15.56 7.57
C HIS A 57 -6.19 15.85 6.89
N LYS A 58 -6.24 15.69 5.55
CA LYS A 58 -7.46 15.89 4.75
C LYS A 58 -8.13 17.25 5.01
N ASN A 59 -7.33 18.28 5.20
CA ASN A 59 -7.85 19.62 5.38
C ASN A 59 -8.43 20.12 4.04
N GLU A 60 -9.74 19.99 3.86
CA GLU A 60 -10.45 20.40 2.64
C GLU A 60 -10.51 21.93 2.47
N SER A 61 -10.14 22.69 3.50
CA SER A 61 -10.19 24.15 3.47
C SER A 61 -9.07 24.82 2.66
N VAL A 62 -8.08 24.04 2.22
CA VAL A 62 -6.86 24.56 1.58
C VAL A 62 -6.99 24.79 0.07
N GLY A 63 -8.21 24.75 -0.48
CA GLY A 63 -8.47 24.97 -1.91
C GLY A 63 -7.84 23.90 -2.83
N GLY A 64 -7.87 24.13 -4.15
CA GLY A 64 -7.04 23.36 -5.09
C GLY A 64 -7.62 22.01 -5.61
N GLY A 65 -8.94 21.82 -5.61
CA GLY A 65 -9.61 20.64 -6.18
C GLY A 65 -9.44 19.35 -5.35
N SER A 66 -9.72 18.18 -5.96
CA SER A 66 -9.68 16.85 -5.32
C SER A 66 -8.32 16.44 -4.72
N GLY A 67 -7.24 17.17 -5.04
CA GLY A 67 -5.87 16.89 -4.60
C GLY A 67 -5.24 17.94 -3.69
N GLY A 68 -5.92 19.05 -3.38
CA GLY A 68 -5.35 20.16 -2.59
C GLY A 68 -4.81 19.73 -1.22
N TRP A 69 -5.61 19.00 -0.45
CA TRP A 69 -5.20 18.50 0.86
C TRP A 69 -4.00 17.54 0.79
N LYS A 70 -3.82 16.79 -0.31
CA LYS A 70 -2.67 15.89 -0.50
C LYS A 70 -1.38 16.66 -0.69
N ARG A 71 -1.43 17.80 -1.39
CA ARG A 71 -0.30 18.73 -1.54
C ARG A 71 -0.03 19.43 -0.21
N PHE A 72 -1.07 19.91 0.46
CA PHE A 72 -0.95 20.61 1.74
C PHE A 72 -0.31 19.76 2.84
N ARG A 73 -0.70 18.49 3.01
CA ARG A 73 -0.08 17.62 4.03
C ARG A 73 1.42 17.41 3.83
N LYS A 74 1.94 17.47 2.58
CA LYS A 74 3.38 17.34 2.30
C LYS A 74 4.17 18.50 2.93
N VAL A 75 3.49 19.62 3.13
CA VAL A 75 4.06 20.83 3.72
C VAL A 75 4.25 20.74 5.23
N PHE A 76 3.57 19.79 5.91
CA PHE A 76 3.74 19.59 7.35
C PHE A 76 5.19 19.37 7.76
N GLY A 77 5.94 18.62 6.95
CA GLY A 77 7.35 18.30 7.19
C GLY A 77 8.34 19.29 6.57
N CYS A 78 7.91 20.41 6.00
CA CYS A 78 8.84 21.36 5.36
C CYS A 78 9.72 22.06 6.40
N LYS A 79 11.02 22.15 6.11
CA LYS A 79 11.99 22.86 6.94
C LYS A 79 11.71 24.37 7.00
N ASN A 80 11.26 24.95 5.88
CA ASN A 80 10.96 26.36 5.76
C ASN A 80 9.70 26.58 4.92
N LEU A 81 8.62 27.07 5.55
CA LEU A 81 7.36 27.34 4.86
C LEU A 81 7.47 28.38 3.75
N HIS A 82 8.30 29.42 3.89
CA HIS A 82 8.44 30.47 2.87
C HIS A 82 9.07 29.96 1.58
N SER A 83 9.77 28.82 1.62
CA SER A 83 10.30 28.16 0.42
C SER A 83 9.26 27.37 -0.36
N VAL A 84 8.10 27.10 0.26
CA VAL A 84 7.02 26.33 -0.35
C VAL A 84 6.19 27.30 -1.19
N GLY A 85 6.36 27.26 -2.52
CA GLY A 85 5.57 28.09 -3.43
C GLY A 85 4.09 27.69 -3.46
N PHE A 86 3.31 28.01 -2.44
CA PHE A 86 1.89 27.62 -2.27
C PHE A 86 1.00 28.04 -3.44
N ASP A 87 1.27 29.21 -4.04
CA ASP A 87 0.55 29.68 -5.23
C ASP A 87 0.70 28.70 -6.40
N ARG A 88 1.89 28.11 -6.57
CA ARG A 88 2.15 27.08 -7.60
C ARG A 88 1.44 25.78 -7.28
N LEU A 89 1.19 25.52 -5.99
CA LEU A 89 0.41 24.37 -5.54
C LEU A 89 -1.10 24.63 -5.62
N GLY A 90 -1.54 25.85 -5.97
CA GLY A 90 -2.95 26.24 -5.97
C GLY A 90 -3.61 26.08 -4.60
N LEU A 91 -2.84 26.30 -3.54
CA LEU A 91 -3.30 26.15 -2.15
C LEU A 91 -3.63 27.52 -1.56
N GLU A 92 -4.80 27.63 -0.93
CA GLU A 92 -5.25 28.82 -0.24
C GLU A 92 -4.70 28.83 1.19
N VAL A 93 -3.42 29.21 1.33
CA VAL A 93 -2.68 29.18 2.61
C VAL A 93 -1.97 30.51 2.82
N GLU A 94 -2.14 31.10 4.00
CA GLU A 94 -1.41 32.29 4.42
C GLU A 94 -0.24 31.89 5.33
N ILE A 95 1.00 32.18 4.95
CA ILE A 95 2.17 31.91 5.80
C ILE A 95 2.25 32.99 6.89
N LYS A 96 2.21 32.57 8.17
CA LYS A 96 2.34 33.48 9.33
C LYS A 96 3.80 33.58 9.79
N SER A 97 4.54 32.48 9.70
CA SER A 97 5.97 32.39 10.03
C SER A 97 6.61 31.21 9.30
N ASN A 98 7.91 30.99 9.53
CA ASN A 98 8.60 29.78 9.04
C ASN A 98 7.98 28.47 9.56
N THR A 99 7.26 28.51 10.68
CA THR A 99 6.72 27.33 11.36
C THR A 99 5.20 27.29 11.45
N GLU A 100 4.52 28.37 11.07
CA GLU A 100 3.07 28.51 11.17
C GLU A 100 2.46 28.99 9.85
N ALA A 101 1.36 28.34 9.48
CA ALA A 101 0.51 28.73 8.38
C ALA A 101 -0.91 28.95 8.89
N ALA A 102 -1.73 29.68 8.14
CA ALA A 102 -3.15 29.82 8.38
C ALA A 102 -3.92 29.37 7.16
N VAL A 103 -4.98 28.62 7.39
CA VAL A 103 -5.91 28.14 6.36
C VAL A 103 -7.33 28.49 6.79
N LYS A 104 -8.31 28.33 5.90
CA LYS A 104 -9.70 28.65 6.18
C LYS A 104 -10.29 27.70 7.23
N GLY A 105 -10.05 27.98 8.51
CA GLY A 105 -10.44 27.12 9.62
C GLY A 105 -9.52 27.21 10.84
N GLY A 106 -8.32 27.79 10.72
CA GLY A 106 -7.43 28.00 11.85
C GLY A 106 -5.96 28.16 11.48
N ALA A 107 -5.14 28.38 12.51
CA ALA A 107 -3.69 28.29 12.40
C ALA A 107 -3.26 26.82 12.42
N CYS A 108 -2.24 26.51 11.63
CA CYS A 108 -1.60 25.21 11.52
C CYS A 108 -0.12 25.37 11.90
N VAL A 109 0.35 24.53 12.80
CA VAL A 109 1.76 24.49 13.21
C VAL A 109 2.45 23.34 12.47
N THR A 110 3.57 23.63 11.81
CA THR A 110 4.39 22.62 11.13
C THR A 110 5.02 21.66 12.12
N PHE A 111 5.52 20.54 11.61
CA PHE A 111 6.33 19.63 12.39
C PHE A 111 7.47 20.36 13.10
N ARG A 112 8.24 21.18 12.38
CA ARG A 112 9.32 22.02 12.93
C ARG A 112 8.83 22.89 14.09
N GLY A 113 7.70 23.57 13.92
CA GLY A 113 7.14 24.43 14.96
C GLY A 113 6.79 23.68 16.24
N LEU A 114 6.25 22.46 16.10
CA LEU A 114 5.97 21.60 17.25
C LEU A 114 7.25 21.17 17.97
N VAL A 115 8.29 20.79 17.22
CA VAL A 115 9.60 20.44 17.80
C VAL A 115 10.16 21.63 18.56
N GLN A 116 10.20 22.80 17.91
CA GLN A 116 10.77 24.00 18.47
C GLN A 116 10.06 24.43 19.75
N GLY A 117 8.72 24.28 19.78
CA GLY A 117 7.92 24.49 20.98
C GLY A 117 8.29 23.56 22.15
N GLU A 118 8.55 22.28 21.88
CA GLU A 118 8.97 21.33 22.92
C GLU A 118 10.43 21.53 23.36
N CYS A 119 11.31 21.89 22.44
CA CYS A 119 12.73 22.13 22.72
C CYS A 119 13.02 23.48 23.40
N GLY A 120 12.01 24.26 23.75
CA GLY A 120 12.19 25.57 24.39
C GLY A 120 12.80 26.64 23.47
N GLY A 121 12.73 26.45 22.15
CA GLY A 121 13.19 27.41 21.15
C GLY A 121 14.68 27.31 20.76
N GLU A 122 15.45 26.33 21.25
CA GLU A 122 16.84 26.15 20.84
C GLU A 122 16.93 25.60 19.39
N ASP A 123 17.22 26.48 18.44
CA ASP A 123 17.27 26.14 17.01
C ASP A 123 18.26 25.02 16.68
N SER A 124 19.40 24.94 17.39
CA SER A 124 20.42 23.91 17.13
C SER A 124 19.93 22.48 17.42
N GLU A 125 19.11 22.31 18.46
CA GLU A 125 18.54 20.99 18.79
C GLU A 125 17.46 20.58 17.78
N VAL A 126 16.64 21.54 17.35
CA VAL A 126 15.63 21.33 16.30
C VAL A 126 16.30 20.94 14.98
N GLU A 127 17.38 21.62 14.60
CA GLU A 127 18.14 21.31 13.38
C GLU A 127 18.73 19.91 13.41
N GLY A 128 19.36 19.50 14.52
CA GLY A 128 19.91 18.15 14.66
C GLY A 128 18.86 17.07 14.46
N TRP A 129 17.65 17.26 15.00
CA TRP A 129 16.58 16.27 14.79
C TRP A 129 16.02 16.27 13.36
N LEU A 130 15.84 17.45 12.76
CA LEU A 130 15.40 17.53 11.38
C LEU A 130 16.40 16.88 10.42
N GLU A 131 17.70 16.96 10.73
CA GLU A 131 18.74 16.26 9.97
C GLU A 131 18.62 14.74 10.09
N GLU A 132 18.45 14.19 11.31
CA GLU A 132 18.20 12.76 11.51
C GLU A 132 16.95 12.28 10.76
N LEU A 133 15.86 13.05 10.79
CA LEU A 133 14.63 12.73 10.06
C LEU A 133 14.80 12.79 8.55
N GLU A 134 15.59 13.72 8.01
CA GLU A 134 15.89 13.77 6.58
C GLU A 134 16.78 12.60 6.15
N VAL A 135 17.70 12.13 7.00
CA VAL A 135 18.45 10.88 6.76
C VAL A 135 17.50 9.68 6.71
N LEU A 136 16.56 9.57 7.66
CA LEU A 136 15.52 8.54 7.64
C LEU A 136 14.63 8.64 6.40
N LYS A 137 14.17 9.84 6.04
CA LYS A 137 13.37 10.11 4.84
C LYS A 137 14.07 9.61 3.58
N ARG A 138 15.37 9.90 3.43
CA ARG A 138 16.16 9.46 2.28
C ARG A 138 16.38 7.95 2.25
N SER A 139 16.62 7.32 3.39
CA SER A 139 16.97 5.89 3.45
C SER A 139 15.77 4.93 3.48
N VAL A 140 14.65 5.36 4.08
CA VAL A 140 13.45 4.54 4.30
C VAL A 140 12.33 4.87 3.34
N TYR A 141 12.06 6.16 3.17
CA TYR A 141 10.80 6.62 2.57
C TYR A 141 10.94 7.08 1.11
N SER A 142 12.14 7.52 0.72
CA SER A 142 12.43 7.93 -0.65
C SER A 142 12.42 6.74 -1.59
N TRP A 143 11.51 6.79 -2.57
CA TRP A 143 11.36 5.76 -3.58
C TRP A 143 12.67 5.52 -4.35
N SER A 144 13.31 6.61 -4.80
CA SER A 144 14.52 6.58 -5.62
C SER A 144 15.80 6.25 -4.85
N CYS A 145 15.84 6.53 -3.55
CA CYS A 145 17.07 6.43 -2.75
C CYS A 145 17.17 5.14 -1.91
N GLY A 146 16.14 4.29 -1.90
CA GLY A 146 16.23 2.98 -1.25
C GLY A 146 14.93 2.20 -1.18
N ARG A 147 13.79 2.86 -0.99
CA ARG A 147 12.51 2.19 -0.73
C ARG A 147 12.06 1.26 -1.87
N GLY A 148 12.11 1.75 -3.11
CA GLY A 148 11.69 0.95 -4.27
C GLY A 148 12.56 -0.29 -4.48
N LEU A 149 13.88 -0.19 -4.26
CA LEU A 149 14.79 -1.33 -4.34
C LEU A 149 14.57 -2.32 -3.18
N LYS A 150 14.33 -1.84 -1.96
CA LYS A 150 13.98 -2.69 -0.82
C LYS A 150 12.71 -3.49 -1.10
N ILE A 151 11.66 -2.84 -1.59
CA ILE A 151 10.42 -3.50 -2.00
C ILE A 151 10.70 -4.52 -3.10
N LEU A 152 11.41 -4.13 -4.17
CA LEU A 152 11.76 -5.03 -5.27
C LEU A 152 12.51 -6.27 -4.77
N ASN A 153 13.52 -6.09 -3.92
CA ASN A 153 14.29 -7.20 -3.37
C ASN A 153 13.46 -8.08 -2.45
N LEU A 154 12.59 -7.49 -1.63
CA LEU A 154 11.67 -8.20 -0.74
C LEU A 154 10.69 -9.07 -1.54
N VAL A 155 9.98 -8.48 -2.51
CA VAL A 155 8.93 -9.20 -3.25
C VAL A 155 9.49 -10.21 -4.26
N THR A 156 10.73 -10.04 -4.71
CA THR A 156 11.39 -11.00 -5.62
C THR A 156 12.21 -12.07 -4.89
N GLY A 157 12.23 -12.06 -3.54
CA GLY A 157 12.94 -13.05 -2.73
C GLY A 157 14.46 -12.92 -2.76
N VAL A 158 14.98 -11.75 -3.14
CA VAL A 158 16.41 -11.41 -2.97
C VAL A 158 16.72 -11.11 -1.51
N ASP A 159 15.81 -10.41 -0.81
CA ASP A 159 15.86 -10.24 0.64
C ASP A 159 14.80 -11.13 1.29
N ARG A 160 15.24 -12.22 1.93
CA ARG A 160 14.37 -13.22 2.58
C ARG A 160 14.40 -13.18 4.09
N THR A 161 15.07 -12.20 4.67
CA THR A 161 15.17 -12.05 6.14
C THR A 161 13.79 -11.99 6.81
N ARG A 162 12.73 -11.73 6.03
CA ARG A 162 11.34 -11.56 6.45
C ARG A 162 10.40 -12.71 6.08
N TRP A 163 10.88 -13.76 5.41
CA TRP A 163 10.05 -14.91 5.01
C TRP A 163 10.09 -16.03 6.07
N LYS A 164 9.87 -15.68 7.34
CA LYS A 164 9.93 -16.64 8.46
C LYS A 164 8.84 -17.71 8.29
N GLY A 165 9.22 -18.98 8.39
CA GLY A 165 8.30 -20.12 8.27
C GLY A 165 8.10 -20.63 6.84
N ILE A 166 8.78 -20.06 5.86
CA ILE A 166 8.81 -20.57 4.48
C ILE A 166 10.13 -21.28 4.21
N ASP A 167 10.05 -22.36 3.45
CA ASP A 167 11.21 -23.15 3.05
C ASP A 167 12.28 -22.27 2.38
N GLU A 168 13.54 -22.44 2.79
CA GLU A 168 14.70 -21.79 2.17
C GLU A 168 14.81 -22.12 0.67
N GLU A 169 14.21 -23.24 0.23
CA GLU A 169 14.13 -23.63 -1.17
C GLU A 169 13.22 -22.73 -2.02
N VAL A 170 12.25 -22.02 -1.42
CA VAL A 170 11.39 -21.08 -2.15
C VAL A 170 12.23 -19.88 -2.56
N LYS A 171 12.73 -19.91 -3.80
CA LYS A 171 13.71 -18.93 -4.24
C LYS A 171 13.12 -17.57 -4.64
N LYS A 172 11.88 -17.60 -5.11
CA LYS A 172 11.21 -16.51 -5.83
C LYS A 172 9.70 -16.81 -5.81
N PRO A 173 8.80 -15.84 -5.52
CA PRO A 173 7.37 -16.10 -5.57
C PRO A 173 6.91 -16.24 -7.03
N ASP A 174 5.95 -17.11 -7.27
CA ASP A 174 5.41 -17.34 -8.60
C ASP A 174 4.36 -16.30 -8.97
N VAL A 175 3.64 -15.82 -7.96
CA VAL A 175 2.61 -14.79 -8.09
C VAL A 175 2.87 -13.71 -7.06
N ILE A 176 2.84 -12.45 -7.48
CA ILE A 176 2.93 -11.30 -6.57
C ILE A 176 1.72 -10.41 -6.79
N ILE A 177 1.02 -10.12 -5.70
CA ILE A 177 -0.11 -9.23 -5.59
C ILE A 177 0.34 -7.99 -4.82
N MET A 178 0.31 -6.83 -5.47
CA MET A 178 0.62 -5.54 -4.86
C MET A 178 -0.66 -4.74 -4.67
N THR A 179 -1.00 -4.41 -3.43
CA THR A 179 -2.13 -3.52 -3.07
C THR A 179 -1.63 -2.10 -2.81
N GLU A 180 -2.49 -1.10 -3.07
CA GLU A 180 -2.13 0.34 -3.11
C GLU A 180 -0.91 0.69 -3.97
N TYR A 181 -0.77 0.01 -5.11
CA TYR A 181 0.34 0.29 -6.02
C TYR A 181 0.25 1.73 -6.54
N ASP A 182 1.22 2.58 -6.21
CA ASP A 182 1.37 3.94 -6.72
C ASP A 182 1.73 3.88 -8.22
N VAL A 183 0.72 4.00 -9.07
CA VAL A 183 0.81 3.87 -10.53
C VAL A 183 1.48 5.10 -11.16
N HIS A 184 1.53 6.24 -10.45
CA HIS A 184 1.97 7.52 -11.02
C HIS A 184 3.26 8.04 -10.37
N GLY A 185 4.33 7.28 -10.54
CA GLY A 185 5.69 7.85 -10.53
C GLY A 185 6.00 8.72 -11.76
N ASP A 186 5.07 8.80 -12.73
CA ASP A 186 5.31 9.24 -14.10
C ASP A 186 4.45 10.46 -14.53
N GLU A 187 4.06 11.41 -13.68
CA GLU A 187 3.57 12.69 -14.24
C GLU A 187 4.75 13.47 -14.87
N PRO A 188 4.88 13.52 -16.21
CA PRO A 188 6.02 14.13 -16.89
C PRO A 188 5.85 15.66 -17.02
N GLY A 189 4.90 16.26 -16.29
CA GLY A 189 4.48 17.65 -16.46
C GLY A 189 5.16 18.66 -15.55
N TRP A 190 6.01 18.22 -14.63
CA TRP A 190 6.75 19.08 -13.70
C TRP A 190 8.19 19.37 -14.13
N GLU A 191 8.55 19.04 -15.38
CA GLU A 191 9.76 19.62 -15.99
C GLU A 191 9.63 21.14 -15.94
N GLU A 192 10.54 21.78 -15.20
CA GLU A 192 10.86 23.17 -15.40
C GLU A 192 10.99 23.39 -16.91
N LYS A 193 10.24 24.36 -17.44
CA LYS A 193 10.74 25.12 -18.58
C LYS A 193 12.01 25.84 -18.11
N GLU A 194 13.11 25.10 -17.95
CA GLU A 194 14.44 25.67 -17.90
C GLU A 194 14.69 26.26 -19.28
N GLU A 195 14.55 27.57 -19.36
CA GLU A 195 15.21 28.40 -20.34
C GLU A 195 16.73 28.16 -20.21
N ARG A 196 17.23 27.11 -20.87
CA ARG A 196 18.68 26.89 -21.01
C ARG A 196 19.24 27.93 -21.97
N GLN A 197 19.55 29.12 -21.44
CA GLN A 197 20.63 29.93 -21.99
C GLN A 197 21.95 29.24 -21.62
N GLY A 198 22.71 28.90 -22.66
CA GLY A 198 23.83 27.99 -22.57
C GLY A 198 24.93 28.45 -21.62
N ASN A 199 25.49 27.49 -20.88
CA ASN A 199 26.90 27.49 -20.50
C ASN A 199 27.40 26.05 -20.41
N ASN A 200 28.43 25.75 -21.20
CA ASN A 200 29.18 24.51 -21.14
C ASN A 200 29.95 24.44 -19.82
N TYR A 201 29.69 23.42 -18.99
CA TYR A 201 30.61 22.98 -17.95
C TYR A 201 30.93 21.50 -18.14
N PRO A 202 32.20 21.09 -17.92
CA PRO A 202 32.64 19.70 -18.10
C PRO A 202 32.12 18.80 -16.97
N PRO A 203 32.03 17.47 -17.20
CA PRO A 203 31.48 16.54 -16.22
C PRO A 203 32.40 16.41 -14.98
N PRO A 204 31.84 16.26 -13.76
CA PRO A 204 32.65 16.04 -12.56
C PRO A 204 33.28 14.64 -12.59
N LEU A 205 34.58 14.63 -12.30
CA LEU A 205 35.35 13.44 -11.98
C LEU A 205 34.93 12.87 -10.61
N LEU A 206 35.19 11.56 -10.47
CA LEU A 206 35.01 10.73 -9.27
C LEU A 206 35.34 11.48 -7.97
N TYR A 207 34.41 11.47 -7.01
CA TYR A 207 34.61 12.07 -5.69
C TYR A 207 35.47 11.14 -4.83
N ASP A 208 36.67 11.62 -4.52
CA ASP A 208 37.53 11.19 -3.42
C ASP A 208 37.07 11.94 -2.14
N SER A 209 37.06 11.27 -1.00
CA SER A 209 36.32 11.64 0.20
C SER A 209 37.07 12.60 1.12
N SER A 210 37.48 13.78 0.65
CA SER A 210 38.26 14.70 1.51
C SER A 210 38.12 16.22 1.33
N ASP A 211 37.04 16.73 0.71
CA ASP A 211 36.83 18.19 0.67
C ASP A 211 35.49 18.65 1.26
N GLU A 212 35.62 19.44 2.33
CA GLU A 212 34.60 20.30 2.95
C GLU A 212 34.25 21.44 1.97
N GLY A 213 33.18 21.28 1.21
CA GLY A 213 32.68 22.27 0.24
C GLY A 213 31.18 22.54 0.43
N ASP A 214 30.86 23.83 0.53
CA ASP A 214 29.55 24.49 0.74
C ASP A 214 28.26 23.67 0.47
N VAL A 215 27.43 23.57 1.51
CA VAL A 215 26.19 22.76 1.59
C VAL A 215 24.94 23.54 1.10
N ASN A 216 25.10 24.61 0.33
CA ASN A 216 24.00 25.56 0.07
C ASN A 216 23.24 25.39 -1.27
N ASP A 217 23.57 24.42 -2.13
CA ASP A 217 22.93 24.28 -3.46
C ASP A 217 22.41 22.86 -3.79
N ILE A 218 21.83 22.14 -2.82
CA ILE A 218 21.23 20.79 -3.03
C ILE A 218 19.70 20.84 -2.95
N TRP A 219 19.08 21.82 -3.60
CA TRP A 219 17.62 21.90 -3.75
C TRP A 219 17.20 21.78 -5.22
N SER A 220 17.76 20.81 -5.96
CA SER A 220 17.07 20.30 -7.15
C SER A 220 16.15 19.14 -6.72
N TRP A 221 14.85 19.29 -7.00
CA TRP A 221 13.81 18.29 -6.69
C TRP A 221 13.86 17.11 -7.69
N ASP A 222 15.06 16.58 -7.94
CA ASP A 222 15.41 15.55 -8.93
C ASP A 222 14.89 14.13 -8.61
N SER A 223 13.82 14.01 -7.83
CA SER A 223 13.39 12.75 -7.22
C SER A 223 11.99 12.32 -7.62
N LEU A 224 11.68 12.21 -8.90
CA LEU A 224 10.50 11.48 -9.38
C LEU A 224 10.86 10.71 -10.66
N GLY A 225 10.45 9.45 -10.71
CA GLY A 225 10.71 8.56 -11.84
C GLY A 225 11.96 7.69 -11.69
N CYS A 226 11.72 6.43 -11.33
CA CYS A 226 12.53 5.28 -11.74
C CYS A 226 13.79 4.91 -10.95
N TYR A 227 14.05 3.62 -10.99
CA TYR A 227 15.30 2.98 -10.61
C TYR A 227 16.43 3.56 -11.50
N LYS A 228 17.30 4.41 -10.95
CA LYS A 228 18.54 4.87 -11.60
C LYS A 228 19.71 4.00 -11.13
N PRO A 229 20.08 2.90 -11.80
CA PRO A 229 21.46 2.48 -11.76
C PRO A 229 22.23 3.52 -12.59
N LYS A 230 23.07 4.32 -11.93
CA LYS A 230 23.92 5.37 -12.55
C LYS A 230 25.02 4.80 -13.47
N VAL A 231 24.86 3.57 -13.94
CA VAL A 231 25.83 2.84 -14.76
C VAL A 231 25.18 2.61 -16.13
N SER A 232 25.75 3.24 -17.17
CA SER A 232 25.59 2.92 -18.62
C SER A 232 24.62 3.70 -19.53
N GLY A 233 24.00 4.81 -19.12
CA GLY A 233 23.27 5.67 -20.07
C GLY A 233 22.04 5.02 -20.73
N LYS A 234 21.43 4.03 -20.06
CA LYS A 234 20.16 3.40 -20.45
C LYS A 234 18.96 4.05 -19.72
N PRO A 235 17.76 4.04 -20.33
CA PRO A 235 16.60 4.76 -19.83
C PRO A 235 16.10 4.24 -18.48
N TYR A 236 15.46 5.16 -17.78
CA TYR A 236 14.66 4.99 -16.57
C TYR A 236 13.81 3.70 -16.57
N TYR A 237 13.92 2.86 -15.52
CA TYR A 237 13.06 1.68 -15.32
C TYR A 237 11.90 1.99 -14.35
N THR A 238 10.65 1.86 -14.81
CA THR A 238 9.47 1.79 -13.92
C THR A 238 9.53 0.52 -13.07
N PHE A 239 8.80 0.46 -11.94
CA PHE A 239 8.81 -0.75 -11.09
C PHE A 239 8.29 -1.99 -11.86
N SER A 240 7.31 -1.83 -12.75
CA SER A 240 6.88 -2.90 -13.67
C SER A 240 7.98 -3.38 -14.59
N GLN A 241 8.77 -2.46 -15.17
CA GLN A 241 9.92 -2.85 -16.00
C GLN A 241 11.02 -3.52 -15.18
N ALA A 242 11.24 -3.08 -13.94
CA ALA A 242 12.15 -3.74 -13.01
C ALA A 242 11.68 -5.17 -12.69
N MET A 243 10.39 -5.38 -12.42
CA MET A 243 9.81 -6.71 -12.24
C MET A 243 9.96 -7.58 -13.50
N CYS A 244 9.74 -7.01 -14.69
CA CYS A 244 9.98 -7.69 -15.96
C CYS A 244 11.43 -8.16 -16.11
N SER A 245 12.40 -7.32 -15.74
CA SER A 245 13.82 -7.68 -15.72
C SER A 245 14.16 -8.81 -14.74
N ARG A 246 13.31 -9.03 -13.72
CA ARG A 246 13.39 -10.14 -12.76
C ARG A 246 12.60 -11.38 -13.21
N GLY A 247 12.12 -11.41 -14.45
CA GLY A 247 11.43 -12.55 -15.04
C GLY A 247 9.98 -12.67 -14.59
N TYR A 248 9.29 -11.54 -14.48
CA TYR A 248 7.84 -11.51 -14.29
C TYR A 248 7.14 -10.92 -15.51
N HIS A 249 5.96 -11.43 -15.81
CA HIS A 249 4.95 -10.63 -16.47
C HIS A 249 4.35 -9.63 -15.47
N SER A 250 4.03 -8.42 -15.90
CA SER A 250 3.50 -7.36 -15.04
C SER A 250 2.21 -6.78 -15.63
N VAL A 251 1.16 -6.69 -14.81
CA VAL A 251 -0.01 -5.86 -15.13
C VAL A 251 -0.30 -4.92 -14.00
N LEU A 252 -0.48 -3.65 -14.35
CA LEU A 252 -0.95 -2.60 -13.47
C LEU A 252 -2.41 -2.32 -13.78
N VAL A 253 -3.26 -2.42 -12.77
CA VAL A 253 -4.68 -2.12 -12.86
C VAL A 253 -4.95 -0.83 -12.10
N GLN A 254 -5.42 0.20 -12.80
CA GLN A 254 -5.67 1.51 -12.21
C GLN A 254 -6.95 1.49 -11.35
N GLY A 255 -6.95 2.33 -10.32
CA GLY A 255 -8.16 2.66 -9.56
C GLY A 255 -9.14 3.51 -10.38
N PRO A 256 -10.38 3.70 -9.89
CA PRO A 256 -11.39 4.51 -10.55
C PRO A 256 -11.06 6.02 -10.52
N GLY A 257 -10.31 6.49 -9.53
CA GLY A 257 -9.94 7.89 -9.38
C GLY A 257 -8.62 8.28 -10.05
N GLU A 258 -8.38 9.59 -10.13
CA GLU A 258 -7.11 10.17 -10.62
C GLU A 258 -5.97 10.05 -9.59
N ASP A 259 -6.23 9.40 -8.46
CA ASP A 259 -5.29 9.39 -7.33
C ASP A 259 -4.06 8.50 -7.51
N GLY A 260 -3.99 7.78 -8.64
CA GLY A 260 -2.86 6.93 -8.98
C GLY A 260 -2.71 5.72 -8.10
N SER A 261 -3.71 5.35 -7.30
CA SER A 261 -3.68 4.10 -6.55
C SER A 261 -4.22 2.97 -7.44
N GLY A 262 -3.56 1.82 -7.44
CA GLY A 262 -3.91 0.69 -8.28
C GLY A 262 -3.61 -0.66 -7.64
N LYS A 263 -3.60 -1.69 -8.48
CA LYS A 263 -3.17 -3.06 -8.13
C LYS A 263 -2.10 -3.50 -9.10
N GLY A 264 -1.03 -4.09 -8.58
CA GLY A 264 -0.02 -4.74 -9.40
C GLY A 264 -0.19 -6.26 -9.35
N LEU A 265 -0.32 -6.90 -10.50
CA LEU A 265 -0.29 -8.36 -10.63
C LEU A 265 0.98 -8.76 -11.36
N PHE A 266 1.79 -9.61 -10.76
CA PHE A 266 3.02 -10.10 -11.37
C PHE A 266 3.07 -11.62 -11.36
N PHE A 267 3.37 -12.19 -12.52
CA PHE A 267 3.35 -13.64 -12.74
C PHE A 267 4.72 -14.11 -13.23
N ASN A 268 5.30 -15.12 -12.59
CA ASN A 268 6.58 -15.68 -12.98
C ASN A 268 6.49 -16.25 -14.39
N LYS A 269 7.23 -15.64 -15.33
CA LYS A 269 7.12 -15.96 -16.75
C LYS A 269 7.58 -17.37 -17.11
N ASP A 270 8.33 -18.02 -16.22
CA ASP A 270 8.79 -19.38 -16.43
C ASP A 270 7.69 -20.41 -16.13
N ILE A 271 6.65 -20.00 -15.40
CA ILE A 271 5.53 -20.85 -14.98
C ILE A 271 4.24 -20.49 -15.72
N PHE A 272 4.04 -19.21 -16.03
CA PHE A 272 2.78 -18.71 -16.58
C PHE A 272 2.94 -18.13 -17.98
N GLU A 273 1.85 -18.17 -18.73
CA GLU A 273 1.67 -17.46 -20.00
C GLU A 273 0.31 -16.75 -20.05
N TYR A 274 0.22 -15.63 -20.79
CA TYR A 274 -1.06 -14.93 -20.96
C TYR A 274 -1.93 -15.64 -21.98
N GLU A 275 -3.21 -15.76 -21.68
CA GLU A 275 -4.19 -16.24 -22.62
C GLU A 275 -4.32 -15.25 -23.79
N GLY A 276 -4.01 -15.66 -25.03
CA GLY A 276 -4.28 -14.86 -26.23
C GLY A 276 -3.41 -13.61 -26.47
N GLY A 277 -2.29 -13.41 -25.76
CA GLY A 277 -1.40 -12.27 -25.98
C GLY A 277 -0.37 -12.50 -27.11
N ARG A 278 -0.05 -11.46 -27.89
CA ARG A 278 1.12 -11.48 -28.79
C ARG A 278 2.41 -11.47 -27.97
N GLU A 279 3.32 -12.41 -28.22
CA GLU A 279 4.69 -12.34 -27.69
C GLU A 279 5.34 -11.02 -28.14
N VAL A 280 5.78 -10.21 -27.18
CA VAL A 280 6.66 -9.07 -27.45
C VAL A 280 8.09 -9.62 -27.51
N GLU A 281 8.78 -9.40 -28.63
CA GLU A 281 10.19 -9.75 -28.80
C GLU A 281 11.01 -9.16 -27.63
N GLY A 282 11.55 -10.02 -26.75
CA GLY A 282 12.26 -9.61 -25.53
C GLY A 282 11.73 -10.22 -24.21
N GLY A 283 10.57 -10.88 -24.23
CA GLY A 283 10.26 -11.97 -23.29
C GLY A 283 9.75 -11.61 -21.89
N ALA A 284 9.28 -10.39 -21.64
CA ALA A 284 8.44 -10.02 -20.49
C ALA A 284 7.50 -8.86 -20.86
N ARG A 285 6.24 -8.94 -20.45
CA ARG A 285 5.18 -7.98 -20.82
C ARG A 285 4.88 -7.08 -19.62
N TRP A 286 4.68 -5.80 -19.89
CA TRP A 286 4.15 -4.85 -18.91
C TRP A 286 2.94 -4.15 -19.53
N ASP A 287 1.80 -4.17 -18.83
CA ASP A 287 0.55 -3.58 -19.29
C ASP A 287 -0.05 -2.66 -18.22
N VAL A 288 -0.77 -1.64 -18.66
CA VAL A 288 -1.60 -0.78 -17.80
C VAL A 288 -3.04 -0.92 -18.26
N VAL A 289 -3.93 -1.28 -17.34
CA VAL A 289 -5.35 -1.49 -17.58
C VAL A 289 -6.13 -0.46 -16.78
N GLY A 290 -6.92 0.36 -17.46
CA GLY A 290 -7.80 1.32 -16.82
C GLY A 290 -8.91 0.64 -16.03
N CYS A 291 -9.46 1.33 -15.03
CA CYS A 291 -10.60 0.83 -14.30
C CYS A 291 -11.85 0.80 -15.22
N GLY A 292 -12.49 -0.36 -15.35
CA GLY A 292 -13.58 -0.59 -16.31
C GLY A 292 -13.11 -1.14 -17.66
N ASP A 293 -11.81 -1.13 -17.94
CA ASP A 293 -11.26 -1.70 -19.16
C ASP A 293 -11.09 -3.23 -19.04
N ARG A 294 -11.23 -3.90 -20.19
CA ARG A 294 -10.89 -5.31 -20.36
C ARG A 294 -9.66 -5.41 -21.24
N TYR A 295 -8.64 -6.08 -20.73
CA TYR A 295 -7.43 -6.38 -21.47
C TYR A 295 -7.53 -7.76 -22.12
N GLU A 296 -6.84 -7.93 -23.25
CA GLU A 296 -6.69 -9.24 -23.89
C GLU A 296 -6.06 -10.24 -22.90
N GLY A 297 -6.66 -11.41 -22.77
CA GLY A 297 -6.21 -12.45 -21.84
C GLY A 297 -6.82 -12.45 -20.45
N GLY A 298 -8.03 -11.91 -20.31
CA GLY A 298 -8.85 -12.10 -19.10
C GLY A 298 -8.49 -11.19 -17.92
N ILE A 299 -7.66 -10.16 -18.16
CA ILE A 299 -7.27 -9.20 -17.12
C ILE A 299 -8.14 -7.95 -17.19
N ARG A 300 -8.57 -7.45 -16.03
CA ARG A 300 -9.45 -6.28 -15.94
C ARG A 300 -9.39 -5.62 -14.58
N GLY A 301 -9.67 -4.32 -14.57
CA GLY A 301 -10.00 -3.56 -13.36
C GLY A 301 -11.49 -3.31 -13.27
N VAL A 302 -12.06 -3.44 -12.07
CA VAL A 302 -13.48 -3.19 -11.84
C VAL A 302 -13.66 -2.22 -10.67
N ASP A 303 -14.36 -1.12 -10.93
CA ASP A 303 -14.84 -0.18 -9.90
C ASP A 303 -15.89 -0.86 -9.04
N LEU A 304 -15.71 -0.83 -7.72
CA LEU A 304 -16.62 -1.46 -6.77
C LEU A 304 -17.88 -0.62 -6.48
N LYS A 305 -17.94 0.63 -6.96
CA LYS A 305 -19.12 1.51 -6.90
C LYS A 305 -19.73 1.59 -5.51
N GLU A 306 -18.91 1.97 -4.54
CA GLU A 306 -19.26 1.98 -3.13
C GLU A 306 -20.49 2.84 -2.85
N VAL A 307 -21.40 2.25 -2.09
CA VAL A 307 -22.57 2.91 -1.54
C VAL A 307 -22.58 2.75 -0.03
N SER A 308 -23.02 3.77 0.69
CA SER A 308 -23.20 3.71 2.15
C SER A 308 -24.53 4.30 2.54
N THR A 309 -25.10 3.84 3.65
CA THR A 309 -26.23 4.52 4.29
C THR A 309 -25.70 5.64 5.19
N GLY A 310 -26.07 6.89 4.91
CA GLY A 310 -25.77 8.03 5.78
C GLY A 310 -26.53 7.96 7.09
N MET A 311 -26.11 8.76 8.09
CA MET A 311 -26.80 8.83 9.40
C MET A 311 -28.27 9.31 9.29
N ASP A 312 -28.65 9.93 8.16
CA ASP A 312 -30.02 10.31 7.84
C ASP A 312 -30.84 9.17 7.19
N GLY A 313 -30.28 7.96 7.09
CA GLY A 313 -30.89 6.79 6.49
C GLY A 313 -30.85 6.77 4.96
N LYS A 314 -30.28 7.78 4.31
CA LYS A 314 -30.22 7.83 2.84
C LYS A 314 -29.01 7.08 2.30
N VAL A 315 -29.21 6.34 1.23
CA VAL A 315 -28.12 5.71 0.48
C VAL A 315 -27.40 6.77 -0.35
N LYS A 316 -26.08 6.81 -0.26
CA LYS A 316 -25.22 7.72 -1.00
C LYS A 316 -24.11 6.95 -1.69
N GLU A 317 -23.91 7.24 -2.97
CA GLU A 317 -22.77 6.77 -3.75
C GLU A 317 -21.53 7.61 -3.43
N TRP A 318 -20.38 6.95 -3.33
CA TRP A 318 -19.13 7.60 -2.99
C TRP A 318 -18.56 8.35 -4.19
N GLY A 319 -17.83 9.43 -3.92
CA GLY A 319 -17.10 10.15 -4.98
C GLY A 319 -16.03 9.25 -5.58
N VAL A 320 -15.77 9.37 -6.88
CA VAL A 320 -14.85 8.49 -7.63
C VAL A 320 -13.46 8.33 -6.98
N ASN A 321 -12.96 9.38 -6.33
CA ASN A 321 -11.65 9.36 -5.65
C ASN A 321 -11.65 8.65 -4.29
N ASP A 322 -12.82 8.31 -3.77
CA ASP A 322 -12.96 7.54 -2.53
C ASP A 322 -13.28 6.06 -2.79
N ARG A 323 -13.55 5.71 -4.06
CA ARG A 323 -13.87 4.37 -4.51
C ARG A 323 -12.65 3.49 -4.65
N ARG A 324 -12.86 2.20 -4.54
CA ARG A 324 -11.87 1.13 -4.65
C ARG A 324 -12.13 0.32 -5.93
N SER A 325 -11.15 -0.51 -6.24
CA SER A 325 -11.22 -1.43 -7.37
C SER A 325 -10.72 -2.81 -6.97
N VAL A 326 -11.26 -3.81 -7.67
CA VAL A 326 -10.71 -5.16 -7.72
C VAL A 326 -10.03 -5.36 -9.08
N ALA A 327 -8.82 -5.90 -9.05
CA ALA A 327 -8.17 -6.42 -10.24
C ALA A 327 -8.46 -7.91 -10.36
N VAL A 328 -8.84 -8.35 -11.55
CA VAL A 328 -9.00 -9.77 -11.88
C VAL A 328 -8.00 -10.08 -12.99
N GLY A 329 -7.15 -11.09 -12.79
CA GLY A 329 -6.21 -11.57 -13.79
C GLY A 329 -6.33 -13.08 -14.00
N ARG A 330 -6.19 -13.53 -15.24
CA ARG A 330 -6.14 -14.95 -15.60
C ARG A 330 -4.86 -15.21 -16.39
N VAL A 331 -4.14 -16.27 -16.04
CA VAL A 331 -2.94 -16.74 -16.76
C VAL A 331 -2.96 -18.25 -16.86
N GLN A 332 -2.45 -18.79 -17.97
CA GLN A 332 -2.36 -20.22 -18.20
C GLN A 332 -1.07 -20.77 -17.60
N PHE A 333 -1.10 -21.99 -17.08
CA PHE A 333 0.11 -22.67 -16.64
C PHE A 333 0.86 -23.25 -17.83
N LYS A 334 2.18 -23.07 -17.88
CA LYS A 334 3.02 -23.60 -18.94
C LYS A 334 3.11 -25.12 -18.88
N GLY A 335 2.68 -25.77 -19.96
CA GLY A 335 2.82 -27.20 -20.17
C GLY A 335 1.88 -28.09 -19.36
N ARG A 336 0.89 -27.53 -18.65
CA ARG A 336 -0.17 -28.30 -17.95
C ARG A 336 -1.53 -27.70 -18.26
N GLU A 337 -2.58 -28.49 -18.04
CA GLU A 337 -3.96 -28.01 -18.10
C GLU A 337 -4.30 -27.15 -16.88
N GLY A 338 -5.31 -26.30 -17.04
CA GLY A 338 -5.77 -25.35 -16.03
C GLY A 338 -5.09 -23.98 -16.11
N SER A 339 -5.72 -23.02 -15.45
CA SER A 339 -5.26 -21.65 -15.33
C SER A 339 -5.14 -21.22 -13.88
N LEU A 340 -4.39 -20.16 -13.63
CA LEU A 340 -4.46 -19.40 -12.40
C LEU A 340 -5.37 -18.17 -12.61
N VAL A 341 -6.36 -18.02 -11.74
CA VAL A 341 -7.19 -16.83 -11.60
C VAL A 341 -6.80 -16.10 -10.32
N VAL A 342 -6.46 -14.82 -10.42
CA VAL A 342 -6.11 -13.96 -9.29
C VAL A 342 -7.09 -12.82 -9.17
N LEU A 343 -7.67 -12.64 -7.99
CA LEU A 343 -8.36 -11.44 -7.57
C LEU A 343 -7.46 -10.67 -6.61
N ALA A 344 -7.32 -9.37 -6.82
CA ALA A 344 -6.58 -8.49 -5.94
C ALA A 344 -7.42 -7.28 -5.54
N SER A 345 -7.62 -7.06 -4.25
CA SER A 345 -8.42 -5.94 -3.74
C SER A 345 -7.70 -5.16 -2.64
N HIS A 346 -8.10 -3.90 -2.48
CA HIS A 346 -7.83 -3.13 -1.29
C HIS A 346 -9.15 -2.51 -0.85
N LEU A 347 -9.78 -3.11 0.16
CA LEU A 347 -11.10 -2.70 0.65
C LEU A 347 -11.03 -1.35 1.35
N GLN A 348 -12.18 -0.73 1.59
CA GLN A 348 -12.25 0.56 2.24
C GLN A 348 -11.61 0.56 3.63
N THR A 349 -10.97 1.66 4.01
CA THR A 349 -10.38 1.76 5.37
C THR A 349 -11.47 1.87 6.43
N LYS A 350 -11.23 1.26 7.59
CA LYS A 350 -12.09 1.42 8.79
C LYS A 350 -12.40 2.88 9.12
N SER A 351 -11.46 3.79 8.89
CA SER A 351 -11.65 5.22 9.18
C SER A 351 -12.81 5.89 8.41
N LYS A 352 -13.11 5.40 7.20
CA LYS A 352 -14.21 5.88 6.37
C LYS A 352 -15.49 5.03 6.53
N ASP A 353 -15.35 3.82 7.06
CA ASP A 353 -16.42 2.83 7.23
C ASP A 353 -16.70 2.55 8.73
N LYS A 354 -16.75 3.63 9.53
CA LYS A 354 -16.96 3.59 10.98
C LYS A 354 -18.24 4.32 11.41
N GLU A 355 -18.59 4.10 12.67
CA GLU A 355 -19.68 4.80 13.33
C GLU A 355 -19.53 6.33 13.24
N GLY A 356 -20.64 7.02 13.04
CA GLY A 356 -20.71 8.46 12.84
C GLY A 356 -20.32 8.94 11.43
N ARG A 357 -19.77 8.05 10.58
CA ARG A 357 -19.60 8.30 9.13
C ARG A 357 -20.65 7.58 8.32
N VAL A 358 -20.90 6.33 8.66
CA VAL A 358 -21.93 5.48 8.04
C VAL A 358 -22.89 4.99 9.13
N MET A 359 -24.12 4.68 8.74
CA MET A 359 -25.15 4.20 9.66
C MET A 359 -24.82 2.80 10.19
N TYR A 360 -24.25 1.94 9.33
CA TYR A 360 -23.86 0.58 9.72
C TYR A 360 -22.34 0.43 9.52
N PRO A 361 -21.53 0.52 10.59
CA PRO A 361 -20.08 0.33 10.51
C PRO A 361 -19.73 -1.01 9.84
N GLY A 362 -18.83 -1.00 8.85
CA GLY A 362 -18.49 -2.18 8.08
C GLY A 362 -19.26 -2.35 6.77
N GLU A 363 -20.33 -1.57 6.54
CA GLU A 363 -21.23 -1.77 5.41
C GLU A 363 -20.57 -1.52 4.05
N VAL A 364 -19.61 -0.60 4.00
CA VAL A 364 -18.91 -0.31 2.75
C VAL A 364 -18.05 -1.50 2.37
N ARG A 365 -17.21 -2.00 3.29
CA ARG A 365 -16.36 -3.17 3.05
C ARG A 365 -17.17 -4.44 2.77
N ALA A 366 -18.28 -4.65 3.48
CA ALA A 366 -19.18 -5.77 3.23
C ALA A 366 -19.86 -5.67 1.85
N GLY A 367 -20.28 -4.46 1.45
CA GLY A 367 -20.82 -4.20 0.11
C GLY A 367 -19.80 -4.39 -1.00
N GLU A 368 -18.55 -3.96 -0.79
CA GLU A 368 -17.42 -4.23 -1.70
C GLU A 368 -17.20 -5.73 -1.89
N LEU A 369 -17.22 -6.53 -0.82
CA LEU A 369 -17.11 -8.00 -0.92
C LEU A 369 -18.28 -8.65 -1.67
N GLU A 370 -19.52 -8.22 -1.42
CA GLU A 370 -20.68 -8.67 -2.18
C GLU A 370 -20.53 -8.31 -3.68
N PHE A 371 -20.02 -7.13 -3.99
CA PHE A 371 -19.78 -6.72 -5.38
C PHE A 371 -18.68 -7.56 -6.04
N ILE A 372 -17.59 -7.83 -5.33
CA ILE A 372 -16.51 -8.72 -5.82
C ILE A 372 -17.06 -10.12 -6.09
N LYS A 373 -17.91 -10.68 -5.21
CA LYS A 373 -18.60 -11.95 -5.45
C LYS A 373 -19.40 -11.91 -6.75
N LYS A 374 -20.22 -10.87 -6.98
CA LYS A 374 -20.99 -10.71 -8.22
C LYS A 374 -20.08 -10.67 -9.45
N VAL A 375 -18.99 -9.88 -9.40
CA VAL A 375 -18.00 -9.81 -10.49
C VAL A 375 -17.40 -11.19 -10.78
N PHE A 376 -17.07 -11.95 -9.75
CA PHE A 376 -16.58 -13.32 -9.91
C PHE A 376 -17.62 -14.22 -10.55
N GLU A 377 -18.84 -14.26 -10.00
CA GLU A 377 -19.90 -15.16 -10.46
C GLU A 377 -20.31 -14.91 -11.92
N GLU A 378 -20.41 -13.63 -12.30
CA GLU A 378 -20.87 -13.19 -13.62
C GLU A 378 -19.77 -13.23 -14.68
N GLN A 379 -18.52 -12.95 -14.30
CA GLN A 379 -17.48 -12.64 -15.28
C GLN A 379 -16.30 -13.61 -15.26
N VAL A 380 -16.15 -14.43 -14.23
CA VAL A 380 -15.07 -15.40 -14.11
C VAL A 380 -15.58 -16.80 -14.43
N GLU A 381 -14.93 -17.42 -15.40
CA GLU A 381 -15.05 -18.85 -15.67
C GLU A 381 -13.95 -19.58 -14.91
N VAL A 382 -14.31 -20.69 -14.26
CA VAL A 382 -13.38 -21.50 -13.46
C VAL A 382 -13.57 -22.95 -13.90
N GLY A 383 -12.53 -23.54 -14.46
CA GLY A 383 -12.45 -24.97 -14.77
C GLY A 383 -12.13 -25.81 -13.53
N GLU A 384 -12.28 -27.12 -13.64
CA GLU A 384 -11.98 -28.06 -12.55
C GLU A 384 -10.51 -27.99 -12.11
N ASP A 385 -9.60 -27.82 -13.07
CA ASP A 385 -8.16 -27.74 -12.87
C ASP A 385 -7.65 -26.32 -12.55
N ASP A 386 -8.53 -25.31 -12.51
CA ASP A 386 -8.11 -23.94 -12.25
C ASP A 386 -7.77 -23.73 -10.76
N VAL A 387 -6.70 -22.97 -10.54
CA VAL A 387 -6.36 -22.41 -9.23
C VAL A 387 -6.93 -21.01 -9.14
N VAL A 388 -7.66 -20.72 -8.06
CA VAL A 388 -8.25 -19.42 -7.78
C VAL A 388 -7.64 -18.88 -6.51
N VAL A 389 -7.13 -17.65 -6.58
CA VAL A 389 -6.51 -16.93 -5.48
C VAL A 389 -7.21 -15.58 -5.33
N PHE A 390 -7.61 -15.21 -4.11
CA PHE A 390 -8.08 -13.89 -3.77
C PHE A 390 -7.19 -13.30 -2.67
N GLY A 391 -6.33 -12.37 -3.04
CA GLY A 391 -5.40 -11.71 -2.14
C GLY A 391 -5.71 -10.23 -1.96
N GLY A 392 -5.32 -9.66 -0.84
CA GLY A 392 -5.36 -8.20 -0.69
C GLY A 392 -5.28 -7.71 0.74
N ASP A 393 -5.42 -6.39 0.87
CA ASP A 393 -5.66 -5.72 2.14
C ASP A 393 -7.18 -5.50 2.29
N PHE A 394 -7.77 -6.17 3.27
CA PHE A 394 -9.20 -6.16 3.50
C PHE A 394 -9.60 -5.08 4.50
N ASN A 395 -8.63 -4.39 5.12
CA ASN A 395 -8.86 -3.45 6.23
C ASN A 395 -9.76 -4.04 7.34
N ALA A 396 -9.87 -5.36 7.46
CA ALA A 396 -10.78 -6.06 8.36
C ALA A 396 -9.95 -6.88 9.34
N ASN A 397 -9.84 -6.39 10.58
CA ASN A 397 -8.96 -6.98 11.58
C ASN A 397 -9.67 -8.10 12.36
N ILE A 398 -9.39 -9.36 12.04
CA ILE A 398 -10.04 -10.50 12.71
C ILE A 398 -9.31 -11.00 13.97
N ARG A 399 -8.17 -10.37 14.31
CA ARG A 399 -7.38 -10.64 15.52
C ARG A 399 -8.14 -10.27 16.78
N GLY A 400 -7.94 -11.04 17.85
CA GLY A 400 -8.33 -10.64 19.22
C GLY A 400 -9.83 -10.48 19.49
N THR A 401 -10.69 -10.79 18.51
CA THR A 401 -12.14 -10.95 18.64
C THR A 401 -12.90 -9.81 19.35
N THR A 402 -12.90 -8.62 18.76
CA THR A 402 -14.17 -7.87 18.71
C THR A 402 -14.98 -8.45 17.55
N PHE A 403 -16.18 -8.99 17.83
CA PHE A 403 -17.04 -9.66 16.84
C PHE A 403 -17.28 -8.85 15.56
N GLU A 404 -17.21 -7.52 15.66
CA GLU A 404 -17.58 -6.55 14.63
C GLU A 404 -16.78 -6.67 13.32
N GLU A 405 -15.46 -6.85 13.37
CA GLU A 405 -14.63 -6.87 12.14
C GLU A 405 -14.76 -8.20 11.37
N ARG A 406 -15.00 -9.32 12.07
CA ARG A 406 -15.32 -10.60 11.42
C ARG A 406 -16.68 -10.56 10.74
N ASP A 407 -17.58 -9.77 11.26
CA ASP A 407 -18.92 -9.65 10.71
C ASP A 407 -18.91 -8.88 9.37
N VAL A 408 -17.90 -8.05 9.09
CA VAL A 408 -17.65 -7.50 7.75
C VAL A 408 -17.49 -8.62 6.72
N LEU A 409 -16.64 -9.62 7.01
CA LEU A 409 -16.43 -10.76 6.11
C LEU A 409 -17.73 -11.54 5.90
N ARG A 410 -18.53 -11.72 6.96
CA ARG A 410 -19.85 -12.39 6.92
C ARG A 410 -20.96 -11.56 6.28
N GLY A 411 -20.69 -10.30 5.94
CA GLY A 411 -21.70 -9.39 5.43
C GLY A 411 -22.77 -9.02 6.47
N VAL A 412 -22.43 -8.91 7.76
CA VAL A 412 -23.37 -8.55 8.83
C VAL A 412 -22.92 -7.24 9.47
N CYS A 413 -23.70 -6.17 9.31
CA CYS A 413 -23.38 -4.84 9.87
C CYS A 413 -24.50 -4.40 10.81
N ARG A 414 -24.17 -3.89 12.01
CA ARG A 414 -25.15 -3.53 13.05
C ARG A 414 -25.07 -2.05 13.41
N VAL A 415 -26.22 -1.44 13.70
CA VAL A 415 -26.28 -0.08 14.27
C VAL A 415 -25.85 -0.10 15.74
N GLY A 416 -24.97 0.82 16.14
CA GLY A 416 -24.67 1.11 17.56
C GLY A 416 -23.73 0.14 18.29
N GLY A 417 -22.77 -0.48 17.60
CA GLY A 417 -21.61 -1.10 18.26
C GLY A 417 -21.89 -2.33 19.15
N GLY A 418 -22.64 -3.31 18.62
CA GLY A 418 -22.57 -4.69 19.12
C GLY A 418 -23.63 -5.15 20.14
N GLY A 419 -24.66 -4.37 20.44
CA GLY A 419 -25.78 -4.82 21.29
C GLY A 419 -26.69 -5.85 20.61
N GLU A 420 -27.13 -6.88 21.35
CA GLU A 420 -28.22 -7.79 20.95
C GLU A 420 -29.54 -7.00 20.88
N GLY A 421 -29.89 -6.49 19.70
CA GLY A 421 -31.13 -5.74 19.48
C GLY A 421 -31.04 -4.59 18.47
N GLY A 422 -29.83 -4.26 17.99
CA GLY A 422 -29.65 -3.27 16.93
C GLY A 422 -30.19 -3.75 15.57
N GLU A 423 -30.60 -2.80 14.73
CA GLU A 423 -30.93 -3.07 13.33
C GLU A 423 -29.71 -3.67 12.60
N VAL A 424 -29.95 -4.67 11.76
CA VAL A 424 -28.91 -5.42 11.04
C VAL A 424 -29.08 -5.24 9.54
N LYS A 425 -28.02 -4.77 8.88
CA LYS A 425 -27.88 -4.79 7.42
C LYS A 425 -27.06 -6.00 7.01
N LYS A 426 -27.55 -6.75 6.01
CA LYS A 426 -26.91 -7.96 5.49
C LYS A 426 -26.46 -7.79 4.05
N PHE A 427 -25.31 -8.37 3.73
CA PHE A 427 -24.69 -8.43 2.42
C PHE A 427 -24.37 -9.89 2.09
N ASP A 428 -24.60 -10.32 0.86
CA ASP A 428 -24.20 -11.65 0.40
C ASP A 428 -22.73 -11.64 -0.03
N THR A 429 -21.82 -11.73 0.94
CA THR A 429 -20.38 -11.85 0.66
C THR A 429 -19.98 -13.25 0.23
N GLY A 430 -20.86 -14.24 0.39
CA GLY A 430 -20.55 -15.66 0.22
C GLY A 430 -19.63 -16.24 1.31
N TYR A 431 -19.31 -15.50 2.37
CA TYR A 431 -18.47 -16.01 3.44
C TYR A 431 -19.23 -16.96 4.36
N VAL A 432 -18.72 -18.18 4.52
CA VAL A 432 -19.24 -19.21 5.39
C VAL A 432 -18.23 -19.53 6.49
N LYS A 433 -18.75 -19.91 7.65
CA LYS A 433 -17.93 -20.39 8.77
C LYS A 433 -18.15 -21.89 8.91
N GLY A 434 -17.08 -22.67 8.75
CA GLY A 434 -17.07 -24.11 9.01
C GLY A 434 -17.31 -24.44 10.49
N GLU A 435 -17.64 -25.69 10.76
CA GLU A 435 -17.92 -26.20 12.11
C GLU A 435 -16.75 -25.97 13.08
N ASN A 436 -15.53 -26.08 12.57
CA ASN A 436 -14.29 -25.90 13.34
C ASN A 436 -13.90 -24.44 13.55
N GLY A 437 -14.67 -23.50 13.01
CA GLY A 437 -14.37 -22.08 13.08
C GLY A 437 -13.73 -21.50 11.82
N GLU A 438 -13.31 -22.36 10.90
CA GLU A 438 -12.60 -22.02 9.66
C GLU A 438 -13.46 -21.13 8.75
N GLY A 439 -12.85 -20.10 8.19
CA GLY A 439 -13.49 -19.19 7.25
C GLY A 439 -13.24 -19.53 5.79
N SER A 440 -14.28 -19.51 4.96
CA SER A 440 -14.13 -19.58 3.50
C SER A 440 -15.15 -18.72 2.77
N PHE A 441 -14.81 -18.28 1.56
CA PHE A 441 -15.77 -17.71 0.63
C PHE A 441 -16.25 -18.79 -0.33
N VAL A 442 -17.56 -18.92 -0.55
CA VAL A 442 -18.13 -19.87 -1.52
C VAL A 442 -18.82 -19.09 -2.64
N TRP A 443 -18.17 -19.02 -3.81
CA TRP A 443 -18.65 -18.27 -4.97
C TRP A 443 -18.78 -19.21 -6.16
N LYS A 444 -19.98 -19.31 -6.77
CA LYS A 444 -20.24 -20.24 -7.89
C LYS A 444 -19.78 -21.70 -7.63
N GLY A 445 -19.85 -22.15 -6.38
CA GLY A 445 -19.40 -23.49 -5.97
C GLY A 445 -17.89 -23.63 -5.77
N VAL A 446 -17.10 -22.58 -6.01
CA VAL A 446 -15.67 -22.53 -5.69
C VAL A 446 -15.52 -22.06 -4.24
N GLU A 447 -14.91 -22.90 -3.40
CA GLU A 447 -14.61 -22.57 -2.01
C GLU A 447 -13.19 -21.98 -1.91
N LEU A 448 -13.04 -20.74 -1.45
CA LEU A 448 -11.78 -20.05 -1.20
C LEU A 448 -11.50 -20.02 0.30
N LYS A 449 -10.56 -20.84 0.76
CA LYS A 449 -10.19 -20.97 2.17
C LYS A 449 -9.09 -19.98 2.55
N ASP A 450 -9.16 -19.44 3.76
CA ASP A 450 -8.10 -18.55 4.27
C ASP A 450 -6.78 -19.33 4.41
N CYS A 451 -5.77 -18.90 3.67
CA CYS A 451 -4.46 -19.56 3.71
C CYS A 451 -3.75 -19.41 5.04
N PHE A 452 -4.18 -18.49 5.91
CA PHE A 452 -3.59 -18.18 7.21
C PHE A 452 -4.53 -18.48 8.38
N GLU A 453 -5.56 -19.30 8.14
CA GLU A 453 -6.47 -19.79 9.18
C GLU A 453 -5.69 -20.29 10.41
N GLY A 454 -6.14 -19.89 11.60
CA GLY A 454 -5.44 -20.11 12.86
C GLY A 454 -4.45 -18.99 13.20
N ILE A 455 -3.52 -18.64 12.29
CA ILE A 455 -2.47 -17.62 12.52
C ILE A 455 -3.06 -16.21 12.51
N ASN A 456 -3.92 -15.93 11.53
CA ASN A 456 -4.57 -14.64 11.30
C ASN A 456 -5.33 -14.09 12.53
N SER A 457 -5.79 -15.00 13.40
CA SER A 457 -6.54 -14.68 14.61
C SER A 457 -5.67 -14.46 15.84
N MET A 458 -4.40 -14.86 15.78
CA MET A 458 -3.45 -14.79 16.90
C MET A 458 -3.02 -13.36 17.16
N THR A 459 -2.81 -13.06 18.44
CA THR A 459 -2.18 -11.81 18.87
C THR A 459 -0.68 -11.97 19.05
N HIS A 460 -0.26 -13.14 19.54
CA HIS A 460 1.13 -13.55 19.67
C HIS A 460 1.26 -15.01 19.25
N ASN A 461 2.43 -15.42 18.75
CA ASN A 461 2.75 -16.82 18.52
C ASN A 461 3.14 -17.55 19.83
N GLU A 462 3.51 -18.83 19.73
CA GLU A 462 3.93 -19.65 20.88
C GLU A 462 5.18 -19.12 21.58
N ARG A 463 6.01 -18.32 20.88
CA ARG A 463 7.20 -17.66 21.43
C ARG A 463 6.87 -16.33 22.12
N GLY A 464 5.62 -15.90 22.12
CA GLY A 464 5.19 -14.60 22.66
C GLY A 464 5.50 -13.42 21.74
N GLU A 465 5.88 -13.66 20.48
CA GLU A 465 6.13 -12.60 19.50
C GLU A 465 4.81 -12.12 18.90
N ALA A 466 4.67 -10.80 18.72
CA ALA A 466 3.45 -10.22 18.17
C ALA A 466 3.24 -10.65 16.71
N ILE A 467 1.99 -10.94 16.36
CA ILE A 467 1.55 -11.33 15.01
C ILE A 467 0.65 -10.23 14.44
N GLY A 468 0.97 -9.79 13.22
CA GLY A 468 0.17 -8.83 12.47
C GLY A 468 0.72 -8.62 11.07
N SER A 469 -0.17 -8.33 10.12
CA SER A 469 0.21 -8.02 8.75
C SER A 469 0.38 -6.53 8.50
N SER A 470 -0.25 -5.66 9.32
CA SER A 470 -0.08 -4.21 9.29
C SER A 470 0.31 -3.71 10.68
N VAL A 471 1.42 -2.99 10.77
CA VAL A 471 1.98 -2.55 12.04
C VAL A 471 2.47 -1.13 11.89
N ASN A 472 2.06 -0.28 12.80
CA ASN A 472 2.62 1.05 12.92
C ASN A 472 2.80 1.41 14.40
N ALA A 473 3.16 2.66 14.66
CA ALA A 473 3.49 3.06 16.02
C ALA A 473 2.29 3.06 17.00
N VAL A 474 1.05 2.83 16.53
CA VAL A 474 -0.17 2.77 17.37
C VAL A 474 -0.96 1.46 17.22
N ARG A 475 -0.80 0.71 16.13
CA ARG A 475 -1.63 -0.46 15.83
C ARG A 475 -0.78 -1.64 15.37
N CYS A 476 -1.28 -2.83 15.65
CA CYS A 476 -0.81 -4.08 15.10
C CYS A 476 -2.06 -4.90 14.74
N GLU A 477 -2.34 -4.99 13.44
CA GLU A 477 -3.57 -5.56 12.90
C GLU A 477 -3.24 -6.69 11.92
N THR A 478 -4.16 -7.65 11.78
CA THR A 478 -4.11 -8.64 10.69
C THR A 478 -5.22 -8.27 9.72
N ILE A 479 -4.85 -7.61 8.62
CA ILE A 479 -5.79 -7.09 7.62
C ILE A 479 -5.47 -7.55 6.20
N ASP A 480 -4.32 -8.20 6.00
CA ASP A 480 -3.90 -8.73 4.71
C ASP A 480 -4.15 -10.24 4.66
N TYR A 481 -4.77 -10.70 3.58
CA TYR A 481 -5.21 -12.09 3.44
C TYR A 481 -4.86 -12.65 2.07
N ILE A 482 -4.74 -13.98 2.01
CA ILE A 482 -4.78 -14.76 0.77
C ILE A 482 -5.81 -15.86 1.02
N PHE A 483 -6.82 -15.93 0.16
CA PHE A 483 -7.77 -17.02 0.09
C PHE A 483 -7.52 -17.85 -1.18
N ALA A 484 -7.62 -19.18 -1.11
CA ALA A 484 -7.38 -20.06 -2.26
C ALA A 484 -8.34 -21.25 -2.32
N ASN A 485 -8.62 -21.74 -3.53
CA ASN A 485 -9.45 -22.94 -3.75
C ASN A 485 -8.69 -24.27 -3.69
N ARG A 486 -7.40 -24.23 -3.33
CA ARG A 486 -6.51 -25.38 -3.26
C ARG A 486 -5.86 -25.46 -1.89
N GLU A 487 -5.31 -26.63 -1.61
CA GLU A 487 -4.60 -26.94 -0.37
C GLU A 487 -3.38 -26.03 -0.17
N VAL A 488 -3.20 -25.50 1.03
CA VAL A 488 -2.02 -24.72 1.42
C VAL A 488 -0.97 -25.65 1.99
N LEU A 489 0.21 -25.66 1.37
CA LEU A 489 1.33 -26.51 1.73
C LEU A 489 2.28 -25.84 2.73
N ALA A 490 2.46 -24.52 2.62
CA ALA A 490 3.31 -23.74 3.50
C ALA A 490 2.86 -22.27 3.55
N ARG A 491 3.22 -21.56 4.62
CA ARG A 491 2.88 -20.14 4.81
C ARG A 491 3.82 -19.48 5.82
N ASN A 492 4.04 -18.16 5.72
CA ASN A 492 4.85 -17.44 6.70
C ASN A 492 4.07 -17.11 7.98
N GLU A 493 4.82 -16.86 9.06
CA GLU A 493 4.30 -16.27 10.28
C GLU A 493 4.56 -14.76 10.21
N PHE A 494 3.54 -13.90 10.16
CA PHE A 494 3.72 -12.44 10.08
C PHE A 494 4.25 -11.86 11.41
N VAL A 495 5.46 -12.28 11.79
CA VAL A 495 6.10 -11.92 13.06
C VAL A 495 6.62 -10.49 12.98
N VAL A 496 6.14 -9.68 13.92
CA VAL A 496 6.51 -8.28 14.04
C VAL A 496 7.78 -8.16 14.87
N GLU A 497 8.86 -7.69 14.25
CA GLU A 497 10.12 -7.42 14.97
C GLU A 497 10.10 -6.03 15.58
N GLY A 498 10.12 -5.96 16.92
CA GLY A 498 10.16 -4.70 17.65
C GLY A 498 8.80 -4.01 17.77
N VAL A 499 8.73 -3.04 18.69
CA VAL A 499 7.48 -2.33 19.08
C VAL A 499 7.38 -0.93 18.48
N GLN A 500 8.38 -0.48 17.73
CA GLN A 500 8.48 0.92 17.27
C GLN A 500 7.62 1.22 16.03
N GLY A 501 6.98 0.20 15.44
CA GLY A 501 6.19 0.32 14.22
C GLY A 501 7.05 0.29 12.95
N ILE A 502 6.42 -0.05 11.82
CA ILE A 502 7.02 0.00 10.48
C ILE A 502 6.22 1.03 9.63
N PRO A 503 6.78 1.58 8.54
CA PRO A 503 8.09 1.32 7.93
C PRO A 503 9.26 1.80 8.78
N ASP A 504 10.41 1.16 8.59
CA ASP A 504 11.68 1.46 9.23
C ASP A 504 12.85 1.22 8.24
N GLU A 505 14.10 1.24 8.72
CA GLU A 505 15.29 0.98 7.88
C GLU A 505 15.26 -0.34 7.13
N THR A 506 14.56 -1.33 7.66
CA THR A 506 14.44 -2.68 7.11
C THR A 506 13.09 -2.96 6.45
N ASN A 507 12.04 -2.24 6.84
CA ASN A 507 10.67 -2.45 6.40
C ASN A 507 10.19 -1.25 5.57
N PRO A 508 10.03 -1.38 4.24
CA PRO A 508 9.67 -0.25 3.38
C PRO A 508 8.16 0.04 3.31
N SER A 509 7.32 -0.67 4.08
CA SER A 509 5.88 -0.44 4.19
C SER A 509 5.44 -0.57 5.66
N ASP A 510 4.25 -0.06 6.00
CA ASP A 510 3.60 -0.38 7.28
C ASP A 510 2.94 -1.78 7.26
N HIS A 511 3.07 -2.50 6.14
CA HIS A 511 2.64 -3.89 6.00
C HIS A 511 3.82 -4.85 5.86
N LEU A 512 3.64 -6.05 6.40
CA LEU A 512 4.52 -7.20 6.18
C LEU A 512 4.02 -8.02 4.98
N PRO A 513 4.93 -8.64 4.20
CA PRO A 513 4.54 -9.51 3.11
C PRO A 513 3.81 -10.76 3.61
N VAL A 514 2.70 -11.08 2.97
CA VAL A 514 1.88 -12.26 3.24
C VAL A 514 2.17 -13.31 2.19
N ILE A 515 2.66 -14.49 2.57
CA ILE A 515 3.16 -15.47 1.61
C ILE A 515 2.62 -16.88 1.90
N ALA A 516 2.01 -17.49 0.89
CA ALA A 516 1.47 -18.85 0.96
C ALA A 516 1.94 -19.68 -0.24
N THR A 517 2.22 -20.96 -0.02
CA THR A 517 2.47 -21.94 -1.07
C THR A 517 1.24 -22.83 -1.21
N ILE A 518 0.69 -22.88 -2.41
CA ILE A 518 -0.61 -23.46 -2.73
C ILE A 518 -0.41 -24.58 -3.75
N LYS A 519 -1.00 -25.74 -3.50
CA LYS A 519 -0.99 -26.88 -4.42
C LYS A 519 -1.72 -26.53 -5.72
N ILE A 520 -1.23 -26.99 -6.86
CA ILE A 520 -1.88 -26.74 -8.17
C ILE A 520 -2.79 -27.90 -8.57
#